data_AF-A0A9P6W829-F1
#
_entry.id   AF-A0A9P6W829-F1
#
_cell.length_a   1.000
_cell.length_b   1.000
_cell.length_c   1.000
_cell.angle_alpha   90.00
_cell.angle_beta   90.00
_cell.angle_gamma   90.00
#
_symmetry.space_group_name_H-M   'P 1'
#
loop_
_entity.id
_entity.type
_entity.pdbx_description
1 polymer ?
#
loop_
_entity_poly.entity_id
_entity_poly.type
_entity_poly.pdbx_seq_one_letter_code
_entity_poly.pdbx_strand_id
1 'polypeptide(L)'
;MANPPPATLYRDPLATLSSTAAQVPLSEERAADGKSLLNPPRDDNRLSEWYESYPEEFEESNNAFDFHVYYASAAQTEHARKLHERIRREFPEMRVYRFWDRPVGIHPNTTSSELHDHTVRATWMGPSYPLLTDVLREHEARSAPRAAAAQ
;
A
#
# COMPACT_ATOMS: atom_id res chain seq x y z
N MET A 1 7.17 -34.24 -0.98
CA MET A 1 7.30 -33.41 0.23
C MET A 1 7.53 -31.98 -0.23
N ALA A 2 6.55 -31.09 -0.06
CA ALA A 2 6.67 -29.70 -0.48
C ALA A 2 7.60 -28.97 0.51
N ASN A 3 8.57 -28.21 0.00
CA ASN A 3 9.40 -27.34 0.85
C ASN A 3 8.50 -26.34 1.58
N PRO A 4 8.69 -26.10 2.89
CA PRO A 4 7.99 -25.02 3.57
C PRO A 4 8.34 -23.70 2.90
N PRO A 5 7.38 -22.75 2.80
CA PRO A 5 7.70 -21.41 2.30
C PRO A 5 8.82 -20.80 3.17
N PRO A 6 9.76 -20.04 2.58
CA PRO A 6 10.80 -19.38 3.37
C PRO A 6 10.15 -18.50 4.43
N ALA A 7 10.65 -18.56 5.66
CA ALA A 7 10.17 -17.70 6.74
C ALA A 7 10.32 -16.25 6.29
N THR A 8 9.20 -15.54 6.14
CA THR A 8 9.20 -14.10 5.87
C THR A 8 9.88 -13.41 7.05
N LEU A 9 11.11 -12.93 6.84
CA LEU A 9 11.81 -12.08 7.78
C LEU A 9 11.17 -10.70 7.71
N TYR A 10 10.21 -10.43 8.61
CA TYR A 10 9.67 -9.09 8.78
C TYR A 10 10.76 -8.17 9.34
N ARG A 11 10.98 -7.01 8.72
CA ARG A 11 11.84 -5.96 9.29
C ARG A 11 11.19 -5.48 10.59
N ASP A 12 11.97 -5.35 11.65
CA ASP A 12 11.50 -4.77 12.90
C ASP A 12 11.23 -3.27 12.69
N PRO A 13 9.97 -2.80 12.76
CA PRO A 13 9.63 -1.40 12.53
C PRO A 13 10.17 -0.47 13.62
N LEU A 14 10.65 -1.01 14.74
CA LEU A 14 11.20 -0.24 15.86
C LEU A 14 12.74 -0.11 15.78
N ALA A 15 13.39 -0.79 14.82
CA ALA A 15 14.85 -0.86 14.75
C ALA A 15 15.54 0.47 14.40
N THR A 16 14.85 1.39 13.72
CA THR A 16 15.41 2.69 13.27
C THR A 16 15.12 3.84 14.22
N LEU A 17 14.39 3.61 15.32
CA LEU A 17 14.18 4.62 16.35
C LEU A 17 15.49 4.80 17.13
N SER A 18 16.14 5.97 16.96
CA SER A 18 17.44 6.29 17.59
C SER A 18 17.45 5.93 19.07
N SER A 19 18.35 5.02 19.43
CA SER A 19 18.46 4.42 20.75
C SER A 19 18.82 5.43 21.84
N THR A 20 17.99 5.55 22.87
CA THR A 20 18.46 5.51 24.26
C THR A 20 17.26 5.21 25.16
N ALA A 21 17.36 4.22 26.05
CA ALA A 21 16.28 3.66 26.88
C ALA A 21 15.33 2.71 26.13
N ALA A 22 15.35 1.45 26.54
CA ALA A 22 14.38 0.45 26.13
C ALA A 22 12.96 1.04 26.23
N GLN A 23 12.28 1.10 25.08
CA GLN A 23 10.82 1.18 24.89
C GLN A 23 10.06 1.17 26.22
N VAL A 24 9.96 2.33 26.90
CA VAL A 24 9.08 2.43 28.05
C VAL A 24 7.69 2.08 27.50
N PRO A 25 7.00 1.06 28.04
CA PRO A 25 5.70 0.69 27.52
C PRO A 25 4.80 1.91 27.49
N LEU A 26 4.18 2.16 26.34
CA LEU A 26 3.21 3.24 26.21
C LEU A 26 2.04 2.96 27.16
N SER A 27 1.43 4.03 27.65
CA SER A 27 0.24 3.95 28.49
C SER A 27 -0.97 3.49 27.66
N GLU A 28 -1.88 2.74 28.28
CA GLU A 28 -3.21 2.42 27.74
C GLU A 28 -4.26 3.49 28.10
N GLU A 29 -3.83 4.63 28.65
CA GLU A 29 -4.70 5.77 28.97
C GLU A 29 -5.39 6.29 27.71
N ARG A 30 -6.69 6.58 27.84
CA ARG A 30 -7.52 7.09 26.74
C ARG A 30 -7.45 8.60 26.68
N ALA A 31 -7.39 9.14 25.47
CA ALA A 31 -7.55 10.57 25.23
C ALA A 31 -8.98 11.05 25.57
N ALA A 32 -9.19 12.36 25.50
CA ALA A 32 -10.47 13.01 25.83
C ALA A 32 -11.67 12.51 25.01
N ASP A 33 -11.44 11.91 23.84
CA ASP A 33 -12.48 11.31 23.01
C ASP A 33 -12.99 9.95 23.53
N GLY A 34 -12.34 9.38 24.55
CA GLY A 34 -12.64 8.08 25.15
C GLY A 34 -12.34 6.87 24.23
N LYS A 35 -11.75 7.09 23.06
CA LYS A 35 -11.51 6.07 22.02
C LYS A 35 -10.04 5.89 21.71
N SER A 36 -9.32 6.98 21.47
CA SER A 36 -7.90 6.94 21.13
C SER A 36 -7.01 6.80 22.37
N LEU A 37 -5.82 6.23 22.20
CA LEU A 37 -4.80 6.19 23.23
C LEU A 37 -4.05 7.53 23.27
N LEU A 38 -3.68 7.96 24.48
CA LEU A 38 -2.87 9.15 24.67
C LEU A 38 -1.41 8.87 24.29
N ASN A 39 -0.99 9.40 23.14
CA ASN A 39 0.39 9.30 22.69
C ASN A 39 1.23 10.44 23.31
N PRO A 40 2.39 10.14 23.94
CA PRO A 40 3.27 11.19 24.44
C PRO A 40 3.85 12.01 23.28
N PRO A 41 4.20 13.28 23.50
CA PRO A 41 4.95 14.05 22.52
C PRO A 41 6.33 13.42 22.32
N ARG A 42 6.90 13.56 21.11
CA ARG A 42 8.28 13.17 20.84
C ARG A 42 9.24 14.06 21.62
N ASP A 43 10.43 13.55 21.94
CA ASP A 43 11.46 14.29 22.68
C ASP A 43 11.91 15.58 21.97
N ASP A 44 11.85 15.58 20.63
CA ASP A 44 12.16 16.74 19.78
C ASP A 44 10.98 17.72 19.63
N ASN A 45 9.81 17.38 20.20
CA ASN A 45 8.55 18.11 20.06
C ASN A 45 8.17 18.41 18.59
N ARG A 46 8.60 17.55 17.66
CA ARG A 46 8.28 17.63 16.23
C ARG A 46 7.33 16.50 15.84
N LEU A 47 6.63 16.68 14.72
CA LEU A 47 5.97 15.57 14.03
C LEU A 47 7.03 14.68 13.38
N SER A 48 6.67 13.44 13.07
CA SER A 48 7.56 12.55 12.32
C SER A 48 7.89 13.16 10.96
N GLU A 49 9.15 13.03 10.53
CA GLU A 49 9.56 13.46 9.19
C GLU A 49 8.78 12.75 8.07
N TRP A 50 8.27 11.54 8.35
CA TRP A 50 7.45 10.76 7.42
C TRP A 50 6.06 11.37 7.12
N TYR A 51 5.66 12.43 7.83
CA TYR A 51 4.48 13.21 7.43
C TYR A 51 4.72 14.00 6.14
N GLU A 52 5.98 14.28 5.83
CA GLU A 52 6.40 15.11 4.70
C GLU A 52 7.20 14.32 3.64
N SER A 53 7.78 13.17 4.00
CA SER A 53 8.57 12.32 3.10
C SER A 53 8.26 10.82 3.27
N TYR A 54 8.74 9.98 2.34
CA TYR A 54 8.64 8.53 2.48
C TYR A 54 9.82 7.95 3.27
N PRO A 55 9.63 6.82 3.97
CA PRO A 55 10.75 5.99 4.45
C PRO A 55 11.75 5.71 3.34
N GLU A 56 13.05 5.68 3.66
CA GLU A 56 14.16 5.46 2.71
C GLU A 56 13.97 4.18 1.87
N GLU A 57 13.21 3.22 2.38
CA GLU A 57 12.89 1.96 1.72
C GLU A 57 11.96 2.10 0.52
N PHE A 58 11.28 3.23 0.34
CA PHE A 58 10.39 3.47 -0.78
C PHE A 58 11.09 4.29 -1.88
N GLU A 59 10.83 3.91 -3.13
CA GLU A 59 11.31 4.66 -4.28
C GLU A 59 10.47 5.93 -4.48
N GLU A 60 11.06 7.11 -4.27
CA GLU A 60 10.35 8.39 -4.40
C GLU A 60 10.12 8.83 -5.87
N SER A 61 10.67 8.11 -6.85
CA SER A 61 10.54 8.45 -8.26
C SER A 61 9.10 8.26 -8.80
N ASN A 62 8.26 7.55 -8.05
CA ASN A 62 6.90 7.20 -8.43
C ASN A 62 5.97 7.09 -7.21
N ASN A 63 4.70 6.74 -7.43
CA ASN A 63 3.75 6.49 -6.36
C ASN A 63 4.23 5.31 -5.49
N ALA A 64 4.43 5.55 -4.19
CA ALA A 64 4.71 4.48 -3.23
C ALA A 64 3.48 3.58 -2.97
N PHE A 65 2.28 4.13 -3.14
CA PHE A 65 1.00 3.44 -2.94
C PHE A 65 -0.01 3.83 -4.01
N ASP A 66 -0.82 2.87 -4.44
CA ASP A 66 -1.99 3.08 -5.29
C ASP A 66 -3.26 2.62 -4.57
N PHE A 67 -4.37 3.34 -4.83
CA PHE A 67 -5.70 2.99 -4.30
C PHE A 67 -6.64 2.61 -5.43
N HIS A 68 -7.27 1.44 -5.30
CA HIS A 68 -8.25 0.92 -6.26
C HIS A 68 -9.64 0.87 -5.64
N VAL A 69 -10.58 1.62 -6.21
CA VAL A 69 -11.99 1.58 -5.82
C VAL A 69 -12.73 0.61 -6.73
N TYR A 70 -13.09 -0.55 -6.20
CA TYR A 70 -13.83 -1.59 -6.93
C TYR A 70 -15.35 -1.40 -6.84
N TYR A 71 -16.05 -1.72 -7.94
CA TYR A 71 -17.50 -1.68 -8.05
C TYR A 71 -17.98 -2.70 -9.09
N ALA A 72 -19.15 -3.30 -8.86
CA ALA A 72 -19.70 -4.37 -9.69
C ALA A 72 -21.20 -4.19 -10.01
N SER A 73 -21.93 -3.33 -9.30
CA SER A 73 -23.35 -3.04 -9.55
C SER A 73 -23.58 -1.61 -10.03
N ALA A 74 -24.72 -1.35 -10.69
CA ALA A 74 -25.09 -0.01 -11.15
C ALA A 74 -25.07 1.03 -10.01
N ALA A 75 -25.57 0.66 -8.83
CA ALA A 75 -25.57 1.53 -7.66
C ALA A 75 -24.14 1.82 -7.15
N GLN A 76 -23.26 0.81 -7.12
CA GLN A 76 -21.85 1.00 -6.76
C GLN A 76 -21.13 1.86 -7.79
N THR A 77 -21.40 1.68 -9.09
CA THR A 77 -20.82 2.51 -10.16
C THR A 77 -21.21 3.98 -10.00
N GLU A 78 -22.49 4.27 -9.74
CA GLU A 78 -22.95 5.64 -9.51
C GLU A 78 -22.26 6.27 -8.30
N HIS A 79 -22.17 5.53 -7.20
CA HIS A 79 -21.46 5.97 -6.00
C HIS A 79 -19.98 6.23 -6.27
N ALA A 80 -19.29 5.30 -6.93
CA ALA A 80 -17.88 5.42 -7.28
C ALA A 80 -17.60 6.62 -8.19
N ARG A 81 -18.52 6.98 -9.09
CA ARG A 81 -18.40 8.20 -9.92
C ARG A 81 -18.46 9.46 -9.06
N LYS A 82 -19.40 9.55 -8.13
CA LYS A 82 -19.51 10.68 -7.19
C LYS A 82 -18.27 10.78 -6.28
N LEU A 83 -17.77 9.65 -5.82
CA LEU A 83 -16.55 9.58 -5.02
C LEU A 83 -15.32 10.03 -5.82
N HIS A 84 -15.17 9.56 -7.07
CA HIS A 84 -14.10 9.98 -7.99
C HIS A 84 -14.11 11.49 -8.20
N GLU A 85 -15.28 12.09 -8.38
CA GLU A 85 -15.44 13.54 -8.50
C GLU A 85 -15.05 14.25 -7.20
N ARG A 86 -15.57 13.80 -6.06
CA ARG A 86 -15.28 14.40 -4.75
C ARG A 86 -13.79 14.40 -4.46
N ILE A 87 -13.13 13.26 -4.63
CA ILE A 87 -11.69 13.10 -4.42
C ILE A 87 -10.90 14.12 -5.26
N ARG A 88 -11.23 14.25 -6.55
CA ARG A 88 -10.55 15.21 -7.45
C ARG A 88 -10.77 16.67 -7.06
N ARG A 89 -11.83 16.99 -6.32
CA ARG A 89 -12.11 18.35 -5.83
C ARG A 89 -11.41 18.65 -4.51
N GLU A 90 -11.24 17.64 -3.66
CA GLU A 90 -10.67 17.80 -2.32
C GLU A 90 -9.17 17.61 -2.25
N PHE A 91 -8.62 16.73 -3.09
CA PHE A 91 -7.21 16.34 -3.08
C PHE A 91 -6.58 16.59 -4.46
N PRO A 92 -6.46 17.86 -4.90
CA PRO A 92 -5.90 18.20 -6.22
C PRO A 92 -4.44 17.75 -6.43
N GLU A 93 -3.69 17.54 -5.34
CA GLU A 93 -2.34 17.01 -5.31
C GLU A 93 -2.28 15.51 -5.63
N MET A 94 -3.40 14.79 -5.49
CA MET A 94 -3.43 13.35 -5.73
C MET A 94 -3.54 13.03 -7.23
N ARG A 95 -2.69 12.13 -7.70
CA ARG A 95 -2.75 11.61 -9.07
C ARG A 95 -3.95 10.68 -9.24
N VAL A 96 -5.05 11.21 -9.77
CA VAL A 96 -6.27 10.44 -10.03
C VAL A 96 -6.41 10.11 -11.51
N TYR A 97 -6.49 8.82 -11.84
CA TYR A 97 -6.65 8.35 -13.22
C TYR A 97 -8.12 8.34 -13.69
N ARG A 98 -8.31 8.01 -14.97
CA ARG A 98 -9.63 7.90 -15.58
C ARG A 98 -10.51 6.86 -14.88
N PHE A 99 -11.82 7.10 -14.90
CA PHE A 99 -12.81 6.12 -14.47
C PHE A 99 -12.94 5.01 -15.53
N TRP A 100 -12.95 3.75 -15.08
CA TRP A 100 -12.98 2.57 -15.94
C TRP A 100 -14.29 1.79 -15.82
N ASP A 101 -15.15 1.87 -16.83
CA ASP A 101 -16.42 1.15 -16.88
C ASP A 101 -16.31 -0.35 -17.23
N ARG A 102 -15.08 -0.86 -17.35
CA ARG A 102 -14.76 -2.25 -17.62
C ARG A 102 -13.51 -2.67 -16.83
N PRO A 103 -13.32 -3.97 -16.56
CA PRO A 103 -12.08 -4.46 -15.95
C PRO A 103 -10.85 -4.06 -16.79
N VAL A 104 -9.82 -3.57 -16.11
CA VAL A 104 -8.51 -3.20 -16.69
C VAL A 104 -7.41 -3.62 -15.72
N GLY A 105 -6.35 -4.24 -16.24
CA GLY A 105 -5.02 -4.39 -15.62
C GLY A 105 -3.98 -4.02 -16.69
N ILE A 106 -2.78 -3.52 -16.43
CA ILE A 106 -1.79 -3.63 -15.34
C ILE A 106 -1.19 -2.24 -15.09
N HIS A 107 -0.61 -2.01 -13.91
CA HIS A 107 0.20 -0.82 -13.68
C HIS A 107 1.43 -0.85 -14.60
N PRO A 108 1.78 0.24 -15.28
CA PRO A 108 2.92 0.23 -16.19
C PRO A 108 4.29 0.22 -15.48
N ASN A 109 4.35 0.39 -14.15
CA ASN A 109 5.56 0.82 -13.44
C ASN A 109 5.81 0.15 -12.06
N THR A 110 5.54 -1.14 -11.86
CA THR A 110 6.08 -1.82 -10.65
C THR A 110 7.49 -2.34 -10.91
N THR A 111 8.38 -2.13 -9.95
CA THR A 111 9.81 -2.41 -10.04
C THR A 111 10.21 -3.79 -9.50
N SER A 112 9.30 -4.52 -8.81
CA SER A 112 9.62 -5.83 -8.21
C SER A 112 8.65 -6.97 -8.56
N SER A 113 7.33 -6.85 -8.35
CA SER A 113 6.34 -7.88 -8.69
C SER A 113 4.90 -7.35 -8.59
N GLU A 114 4.27 -7.06 -9.75
CA GLU A 114 2.84 -6.70 -9.80
C GLU A 114 1.95 -7.74 -9.08
N LEU A 115 2.24 -9.04 -9.26
CA LEU A 115 1.40 -10.09 -8.69
C LEU A 115 1.44 -10.05 -7.17
N HIS A 116 2.63 -9.94 -6.56
CA HIS A 116 2.76 -9.91 -5.10
C HIS A 116 2.17 -8.63 -4.51
N ASP A 117 2.36 -7.48 -5.17
CA ASP A 117 1.82 -6.21 -4.69
C ASP A 117 0.30 -6.22 -4.63
N HIS A 118 -0.35 -6.86 -5.60
CA HIS A 118 -1.82 -6.96 -5.67
C HIS A 118 -2.42 -8.12 -4.87
N THR A 119 -1.65 -9.13 -4.49
CA THR A 119 -2.18 -10.34 -3.82
C THR A 119 -1.72 -10.50 -2.38
N VAL A 120 -0.42 -10.41 -2.13
CA VAL A 120 0.19 -10.68 -0.82
C VAL A 120 0.32 -9.40 0.00
N ARG A 121 0.65 -8.28 -0.66
CA ARG A 121 0.91 -6.98 0.00
C ARG A 121 -0.29 -6.03 -0.05
N ALA A 122 -1.40 -6.46 -0.65
CA ALA A 122 -2.61 -5.66 -0.74
C ALA A 122 -3.33 -5.60 0.62
N THR A 123 -3.78 -4.40 1.00
CA THR A 123 -4.70 -4.20 2.11
C THR A 123 -6.09 -3.85 1.58
N TRP A 124 -7.14 -4.46 2.15
CA TRP A 124 -8.52 -4.23 1.74
C TRP A 124 -9.28 -3.38 2.76
N MET A 125 -9.91 -2.31 2.28
CA MET A 125 -10.88 -1.53 3.05
C MET A 125 -12.29 -2.03 2.73
N GLY A 126 -12.83 -2.90 3.61
CA GLY A 126 -14.10 -3.61 3.39
C GLY A 126 -13.89 -5.06 2.93
N PRO A 127 -14.93 -5.74 2.42
CA PRO A 127 -14.80 -7.10 1.89
C PRO A 127 -13.83 -7.16 0.73
N SER A 128 -12.95 -8.17 0.73
CA SER A 128 -12.03 -8.40 -0.39
C SER A 128 -12.78 -8.89 -1.63
N TYR A 129 -12.28 -8.51 -2.81
CA TYR A 129 -12.77 -9.00 -4.09
C TYR A 129 -11.80 -10.01 -4.70
N PRO A 130 -12.28 -11.11 -5.30
CA PRO A 130 -11.43 -11.98 -6.11
C PRO A 130 -10.79 -11.20 -7.26
N LEU A 131 -9.46 -11.26 -7.36
CA LEU A 131 -8.71 -10.58 -8.40
C LEU A 131 -8.49 -11.49 -9.61
N LEU A 132 -8.58 -10.92 -10.82
CA LEU A 132 -8.21 -11.58 -12.07
C LEU A 132 -6.67 -11.66 -12.19
N THR A 133 -6.09 -12.64 -11.51
CA THR A 133 -4.62 -12.76 -11.35
C THR A 133 -3.87 -13.26 -12.59
N ASP A 134 -4.56 -13.81 -13.59
CA ASP A 134 -3.91 -14.35 -14.79
C ASP A 134 -3.17 -13.27 -15.58
N VAL A 135 -3.76 -12.07 -15.69
CA VAL A 135 -3.12 -10.93 -16.37
C VAL A 135 -1.84 -10.49 -15.65
N LEU A 136 -1.81 -10.59 -14.31
CA LEU A 136 -0.64 -10.26 -13.49
C LEU A 136 0.46 -11.33 -13.67
N ARG A 137 0.10 -12.61 -13.66
CA ARG A 137 1.05 -13.71 -13.92
C ARG A 137 1.67 -13.61 -15.32
N GLU A 138 0.85 -13.30 -16.33
CA GLU A 138 1.33 -13.10 -17.70
C GLU A 138 2.28 -11.91 -17.82
N HIS A 139 2.01 -10.82 -17.09
CA HIS A 139 2.91 -9.67 -17.04
C HIS A 139 4.27 -10.06 -16.46
N GLU A 140 4.30 -10.74 -15.32
CA GLU A 140 5.55 -11.19 -14.69
C GLU A 140 6.35 -12.13 -15.61
N ALA A 141 5.68 -13.07 -16.26
CA ALA A 141 6.32 -13.98 -17.20
C ALA A 141 6.97 -13.26 -18.39
N ARG A 142 6.36 -12.16 -18.87
CA ARG A 142 6.94 -11.32 -19.94
C ARG A 142 8.10 -10.45 -19.45
N SER A 143 8.03 -9.98 -18.21
CA SER A 143 9.03 -9.08 -17.63
C SER A 143 10.24 -9.82 -17.02
N ALA A 144 10.15 -11.16 -16.89
CA ALA A 144 11.26 -11.98 -16.43
C ALA A 144 12.47 -11.91 -17.38
N PRO A 145 13.71 -11.78 -16.87
CA PRO A 145 14.89 -11.78 -17.71
C PRO A 145 14.96 -13.07 -18.52
N ARG A 146 15.07 -12.94 -19.85
CA ARG A 146 15.32 -14.09 -20.73
C ARG A 146 16.59 -14.79 -20.28
N ALA A 147 16.51 -16.10 -20.01
CA ALA A 147 17.69 -16.91 -19.80
C ALA A 147 18.66 -16.69 -20.96
N ALA A 148 19.88 -16.23 -20.67
CA ALA A 148 20.92 -16.12 -21.66
C ALA A 148 21.10 -17.49 -22.30
N ALA A 149 20.84 -17.59 -23.60
CA ALA A 149 21.09 -18.81 -24.35
C ALA A 149 22.58 -19.13 -24.22
N ALA A 150 22.90 -20.20 -23.49
CA ALA A 150 24.25 -20.74 -23.44
C ALA A 150 24.62 -21.16 -24.86
N GLN A 151 25.64 -20.48 -25.42
CA GLN A 151 26.34 -20.88 -26.63
C GLN A 151 27.55 -21.74 -26.26
#